data_AF-A0A5E4Q237-F1
#
_entry.id   AF-A0A5E4Q237-F1
#
_cell.length_a   1.000
_cell.length_b   1.000
_cell.length_c   1.000
_cell.angle_alpha   90.00
_cell.angle_beta   90.00
_cell.angle_gamma   90.00
#
_symmetry.space_group_name_H-M   'P 1'
#
loop_
_entity.id
_entity.type
_entity.pdbx_description
1 polymer ?
#
loop_
_entity_poly.entity_id
_entity_poly.type
_entity_poly.pdbx_seq_one_letter_code
_entity_poly.pdbx_strand_id
1 'polypeptide(L)'
;MKRLFQLDYLFIHKLHYSKGVVHKRVRSKMDLNLKCRDDPVVLKLDTPEFRNIFTQEVMDLKKIFDKYNFEIRIAGGAVRDLLLGQAAKDLDFATTANPEEMKNIFTEENIRMINMSGEKHGTITPRINDKENFEVTTLRVDLVTDGRHAEVEFTKDWKLDANRRDLTINSMF
;
A
#
# COMPACT_ATOMS: atom_id res chain seq x y z
N MET A 1 -11.22 -22.31 -4.73
CA MET A 1 -10.03 -22.42 -5.61
C MET A 1 -9.17 -21.17 -5.34
N LYS A 2 -7.93 -21.36 -4.88
CA LYS A 2 -7.10 -20.35 -4.19
C LYS A 2 -6.65 -19.20 -5.12
N ARG A 3 -7.04 -17.94 -4.83
CA ARG A 3 -6.27 -16.74 -5.23
C ARG A 3 -5.69 -16.13 -3.95
N LEU A 4 -4.50 -16.58 -3.58
CA LEU A 4 -3.67 -15.93 -2.56
C LEU A 4 -2.82 -14.87 -3.25
N PHE A 5 -2.79 -13.68 -2.64
CA PHE A 5 -1.93 -12.52 -2.87
C PHE A 5 -0.83 -12.69 -3.93
N GLN A 6 -0.99 -11.95 -5.02
CA GLN A 6 0.04 -11.77 -6.04
C GLN A 6 0.79 -10.47 -5.70
N LEU A 7 1.97 -10.62 -5.10
CA LEU A 7 2.94 -9.54 -4.87
C LEU A 7 3.77 -9.42 -6.14
N ASP A 8 3.52 -8.39 -6.95
CA ASP A 8 4.32 -8.10 -8.14
C ASP A 8 5.58 -7.31 -7.72
N TYR A 9 6.72 -7.98 -7.68
CA TYR A 9 8.02 -7.40 -7.31
C TYR A 9 8.79 -6.85 -8.53
N LEU A 10 9.23 -5.58 -8.47
CA LEU A 10 10.08 -4.92 -9.48
C LEU A 10 11.49 -4.64 -8.91
N PHE A 11 12.54 -5.21 -9.52
CA PHE A 11 13.95 -5.03 -9.11
C PHE A 11 14.63 -3.80 -9.78
N ILE A 12 15.49 -3.11 -9.03
CA ILE A 12 16.31 -1.96 -9.47
C ILE A 12 17.74 -2.43 -9.82
N HIS A 13 18.25 -2.06 -11.01
CA HIS A 13 19.65 -2.23 -11.40
C HIS A 13 20.54 -1.09 -10.86
N LYS A 14 21.74 -1.44 -10.36
CA LYS A 14 22.81 -0.51 -9.93
C LYS A 14 23.24 0.43 -11.07
N LEU A 15 23.31 1.74 -10.79
CA LEU A 15 24.00 2.72 -11.64
C LEU A 15 25.10 3.42 -10.82
N HIS A 16 26.31 3.41 -11.38
CA HIS A 16 27.47 4.20 -10.89
C HIS A 16 27.23 5.69 -11.13
N TYR A 17 27.56 6.51 -10.12
CA TYR A 17 27.34 7.96 -10.12
C TYR A 17 28.63 8.71 -10.48
N SER A 18 28.61 9.51 -11.55
CA SER A 18 29.64 10.53 -11.83
C SER A 18 29.02 11.92 -11.74
N LYS A 19 29.67 12.80 -10.97
CA LYS A 19 29.22 14.14 -10.55
C LYS A 19 28.96 15.12 -11.70
N GLY A 20 27.92 15.95 -11.52
CA GLY A 20 27.92 17.35 -11.98
C GLY A 20 26.65 17.83 -12.69
N VAL A 21 26.26 19.07 -12.35
CA VAL A 21 25.46 20.05 -13.13
C VAL A 21 23.97 20.25 -12.75
N VAL A 22 23.75 21.37 -12.05
CA VAL A 22 22.69 22.41 -12.16
C VAL A 22 21.36 22.02 -12.82
N HIS A 23 20.28 21.98 -12.02
CA HIS A 23 18.93 21.67 -12.50
C HIS A 23 18.18 22.94 -12.95
N LYS A 24 18.19 23.22 -14.26
CA LYS A 24 17.12 23.96 -14.94
C LYS A 24 15.89 23.06 -15.03
N ARG A 25 14.69 23.58 -14.72
CA ARG A 25 13.40 22.87 -14.87
C ARG A 25 13.24 22.41 -16.33
N VAL A 26 13.40 21.11 -16.59
CA VAL A 26 13.07 20.50 -17.87
C VAL A 26 11.67 19.89 -17.74
N ARG A 27 10.68 20.53 -18.37
CA ARG A 27 9.44 19.83 -18.76
C ARG A 27 9.82 18.85 -19.88
N SER A 28 10.13 17.60 -19.54
CA SER A 28 10.17 16.53 -20.53
C SER A 28 8.92 15.68 -20.38
N LYS A 29 8.15 15.64 -21.46
CA LYS A 29 7.20 14.60 -21.80
C LYS A 29 7.96 13.25 -21.79
N MET A 30 8.18 12.68 -20.61
CA MET A 30 8.74 11.35 -20.47
C MET A 30 7.57 10.39 -20.52
N ASP A 31 7.16 10.05 -21.75
CA ASP A 31 6.70 8.69 -22.04
C ASP A 31 7.90 7.77 -21.76
N LEU A 32 8.20 7.56 -20.49
CA LEU A 32 9.05 6.48 -20.05
C LEU A 32 8.19 5.23 -20.23
N ASN A 33 8.19 4.75 -21.47
CA ASN A 33 7.74 3.43 -21.87
C ASN A 33 8.73 2.41 -21.27
N LEU A 34 8.82 2.42 -19.94
CA LEU A 34 9.55 1.45 -19.13
C LEU A 34 8.83 0.13 -19.37
N LYS A 35 9.33 -0.65 -20.32
CA LYS A 35 8.82 -1.98 -20.56
C LYS A 35 9.10 -2.81 -19.31
N CYS A 36 8.04 -3.22 -18.60
CA CYS A 36 8.12 -4.37 -17.73
C CYS A 36 8.72 -5.54 -18.53
N ARG A 37 9.44 -6.44 -17.87
CA ARG A 37 9.91 -7.67 -18.52
C ARG A 37 8.70 -8.39 -19.11
N ASP A 38 8.79 -8.77 -20.38
CA ASP A 38 7.73 -9.55 -21.04
C ASP A 38 7.52 -10.92 -20.38
N ASP A 39 8.56 -11.43 -19.71
CA ASP A 39 8.54 -12.64 -18.88
C ASP A 39 9.11 -12.32 -17.47
N PRO A 40 8.26 -11.87 -16.53
CA PRO A 40 8.69 -11.60 -15.17
C PRO A 40 8.84 -12.92 -14.40
N VAL A 41 9.99 -13.12 -13.77
CA VAL A 41 10.16 -14.21 -12.80
C VAL A 41 9.30 -13.88 -11.58
N VAL A 42 8.24 -14.66 -11.37
CA VAL A 42 7.37 -14.51 -10.21
C VAL A 42 8.00 -15.23 -9.02
N LEU A 43 8.46 -14.47 -8.04
CA LEU A 43 8.95 -14.99 -6.76
C LEU A 43 7.95 -14.63 -5.67
N LYS A 44 7.54 -15.63 -4.89
CA LYS A 44 6.69 -15.41 -3.72
C LYS A 44 7.58 -15.26 -2.49
N LEU A 45 7.36 -14.20 -1.73
CA LEU A 45 8.03 -14.04 -0.44
C LEU A 45 7.56 -15.15 0.49
N ASP A 46 8.50 -15.91 1.04
CA ASP A 46 8.22 -17.03 1.94
C ASP A 46 9.30 -17.10 3.03
N THR A 47 9.38 -16.04 3.83
CA THR A 47 10.30 -15.94 4.97
C THR A 47 9.57 -16.19 6.29
N PRO A 48 10.25 -16.58 7.37
CA PRO A 48 9.65 -16.70 8.70
C PRO A 48 8.98 -15.39 9.14
N GLU A 49 9.62 -14.26 8.88
CA GLU A 49 9.10 -12.93 9.21
C GLU A 49 7.78 -12.65 8.47
N PHE A 50 7.71 -13.00 7.19
CA PHE A 50 6.48 -12.90 6.40
C PHE A 50 5.38 -13.82 6.92
N ARG A 51 5.70 -15.07 7.29
CA ARG A 51 4.70 -15.99 7.83
C ARG A 51 4.12 -15.50 9.15
N ASN A 52 4.94 -14.85 9.99
CA ASN A 52 4.53 -14.38 11.30
C ASN A 52 3.53 -13.23 11.26
N ILE A 53 3.40 -12.51 10.15
CA ILE A 53 2.40 -11.43 10.02
C ILE A 53 0.99 -11.97 9.82
N PHE A 54 0.82 -13.24 9.44
CA PHE A 54 -0.51 -13.84 9.23
C PHE A 54 -1.13 -14.27 10.57
N THR A 55 -1.30 -13.30 11.46
CA THR A 55 -2.07 -13.47 12.70
C THR A 55 -3.55 -13.71 12.38
N GLN A 56 -4.30 -14.19 13.37
CA GLN A 56 -5.74 -14.38 13.21
C GLN A 56 -6.43 -13.06 12.84
N GLU A 57 -5.99 -11.95 13.43
CA GLU A 57 -6.52 -10.62 13.21
C GLU A 57 -6.27 -10.12 11.78
N VAL A 58 -5.07 -10.33 11.22
CA VAL A 58 -4.78 -10.00 9.81
C VAL A 58 -5.62 -10.87 8.87
N MET A 59 -5.77 -12.16 9.19
CA MET A 59 -6.57 -13.08 8.38
C MET A 59 -8.06 -12.73 8.42
N ASP A 60 -8.59 -12.29 9.55
CA ASP A 60 -9.99 -11.87 9.68
C ASP A 60 -10.24 -10.54 8.97
N LEU A 61 -9.32 -9.57 9.10
CA LEU A 61 -9.35 -8.34 8.30
C LEU A 61 -9.43 -8.67 6.81
N LYS A 62 -8.56 -9.55 6.31
CA LYS A 62 -8.58 -9.94 4.90
C LYS A 62 -9.91 -10.58 4.49
N LYS A 63 -10.46 -11.49 5.30
CA LYS A 63 -11.75 -12.15 4.98
C LYS A 63 -12.89 -11.15 4.87
N ILE A 64 -12.90 -10.11 5.70
CA ILE A 64 -13.90 -9.04 5.64
C ILE A 64 -13.79 -8.35 4.28
N PHE A 65 -12.61 -7.89 3.88
CA PHE A 65 -12.45 -7.24 2.57
C PHE A 65 -12.81 -8.17 1.39
N ASP A 66 -12.46 -9.45 1.47
CA ASP A 66 -12.87 -10.45 0.48
C ASP A 66 -14.41 -10.60 0.42
N LYS A 67 -15.10 -10.63 1.56
CA LYS A 67 -16.56 -10.75 1.66
C LYS A 67 -17.27 -9.59 0.95
N TYR A 68 -16.72 -8.39 1.04
CA TYR A 68 -17.27 -7.18 0.43
C TYR A 68 -16.70 -6.87 -0.96
N ASN A 69 -15.89 -7.77 -1.54
CA ASN A 69 -15.29 -7.64 -2.87
C ASN A 69 -14.36 -6.42 -3.03
N PHE A 70 -13.60 -6.08 -1.99
CA PHE A 70 -12.55 -5.06 -2.05
C PHE A 70 -11.17 -5.71 -1.95
N GLU A 71 -10.20 -5.16 -2.67
CA GLU A 71 -8.81 -5.60 -2.53
C GLU A 71 -8.18 -4.93 -1.32
N ILE A 72 -7.35 -5.67 -0.59
CA ILE A 72 -6.51 -5.14 0.49
C ILE A 72 -5.11 -5.73 0.35
N ARG A 73 -4.07 -4.89 0.52
CA ARG A 73 -2.66 -5.29 0.45
C ARG A 73 -1.87 -4.61 1.56
N ILE A 74 -0.78 -5.22 1.99
CA ILE A 74 0.21 -4.55 2.85
C ILE A 74 0.82 -3.42 2.01
N ALA A 75 1.27 -2.33 2.62
CA ALA A 75 1.83 -1.21 1.88
C ALA A 75 3.09 -0.64 2.54
N GLY A 76 3.93 -0.01 1.71
CA GLY A 76 4.97 0.89 2.19
C GLY A 76 6.06 0.25 3.05
N GLY A 77 6.30 0.84 4.23
CA GLY A 77 7.43 0.46 5.08
C GLY A 77 7.38 -1.00 5.53
N ALA A 78 6.18 -1.54 5.77
CA ALA A 78 6.00 -2.94 6.11
C ALA A 78 6.53 -3.88 5.01
N VAL A 79 6.23 -3.57 3.74
CA VAL A 79 6.70 -4.37 2.59
C VAL A 79 8.21 -4.31 2.48
N ARG A 80 8.80 -3.12 2.64
CA ARG A 80 10.25 -2.92 2.66
C ARG A 80 10.93 -3.78 3.74
N ASP A 81 10.40 -3.75 4.96
CA ASP A 81 11.04 -4.44 6.08
C ASP A 81 10.96 -5.97 5.89
N LEU A 82 9.83 -6.48 5.40
CA LEU A 82 9.65 -7.89 5.07
C LEU A 82 10.61 -8.38 3.98
N LEU A 83 10.89 -7.56 2.97
CA LEU A 83 11.89 -7.87 1.93
C LEU A 83 13.31 -7.94 2.45
N LEU A 84 13.61 -7.16 3.49
CA LEU A 84 14.90 -7.19 4.16
C LEU A 84 15.02 -8.37 5.13
N GLY A 85 14.01 -9.25 5.21
CA GLY A 85 13.97 -10.34 6.17
C GLY A 85 13.84 -9.84 7.61
N GLN A 86 13.20 -8.68 7.81
CA GLN A 86 12.95 -8.10 9.12
C GLN A 86 11.47 -8.19 9.48
N ALA A 87 11.17 -8.25 10.78
CA ALA A 87 9.79 -8.13 11.25
C ALA A 87 9.29 -6.70 10.96
N ALA A 88 8.14 -6.60 10.28
CA ALA A 88 7.45 -5.32 10.12
C ALA A 88 7.01 -4.80 11.48
N LYS A 89 7.36 -3.54 11.79
CA LYS A 89 7.00 -2.92 13.08
C LYS A 89 5.52 -2.56 13.14
N ASP A 90 5.04 -1.91 12.09
CA ASP A 90 3.66 -1.48 11.93
C ASP A 90 3.17 -1.98 10.56
N LEU A 91 2.02 -2.65 10.54
CA LEU A 91 1.41 -3.18 9.32
C LEU A 91 0.43 -2.15 8.76
N ASP A 92 0.88 -1.40 7.76
CA ASP A 92 0.02 -0.53 6.98
C ASP A 92 -0.67 -1.31 5.86
N PHE A 93 -1.97 -1.07 5.70
CA PHE A 93 -2.76 -1.64 4.62
C PHE A 93 -3.26 -0.57 3.66
N ALA A 94 -3.27 -0.91 2.38
CA ALA A 94 -3.91 -0.13 1.34
C ALA A 94 -5.10 -0.91 0.76
N THR A 95 -6.16 -0.21 0.36
CA THR A 95 -7.38 -0.84 -0.17
C THR A 95 -8.05 -0.01 -1.28
N THR A 96 -8.77 -0.71 -2.15
CA THR A 96 -9.67 -0.12 -3.15
C THR A 96 -10.99 0.39 -2.57
N ALA A 97 -11.31 0.07 -1.32
CA ALA A 97 -12.49 0.60 -0.63
C ALA A 97 -12.25 2.05 -0.19
N ASN A 98 -13.17 2.94 -0.51
CA ASN A 98 -13.13 4.32 -0.03
C ASN A 98 -13.51 4.41 1.47
N PRO A 99 -13.29 5.57 2.13
CA PRO A 99 -13.52 5.68 3.57
C PRO A 99 -14.97 5.44 4.00
N GLU A 100 -15.93 5.84 3.19
CA GLU A 100 -17.35 5.61 3.47
C GLU A 100 -17.71 4.12 3.33
N GLU A 101 -17.21 3.46 2.29
CA GLU A 101 -17.34 2.01 2.10
C GLU A 101 -16.73 1.25 3.28
N MET A 102 -15.51 1.61 3.72
CA MET A 102 -14.87 1.00 4.89
C MET A 102 -15.68 1.19 6.16
N LYS A 103 -16.22 2.39 6.40
CA LYS A 103 -17.08 2.65 7.55
C LYS A 103 -18.32 1.77 7.56
N ASN A 104 -18.96 1.62 6.40
CA ASN A 104 -20.15 0.77 6.26
C ASN A 104 -19.79 -0.70 6.55
N ILE A 105 -18.71 -1.21 5.95
CA ILE A 105 -18.19 -2.56 6.17
C ILE A 105 -17.94 -2.81 7.66
N PHE A 106 -17.17 -1.94 8.33
CA PHE A 106 -16.83 -2.15 9.73
C PHE A 106 -18.05 -1.98 10.65
N THR A 107 -19.00 -1.12 10.31
CA THR A 107 -20.25 -1.00 11.06
C THR A 107 -21.10 -2.26 10.93
N GLU A 108 -21.24 -2.81 9.72
CA GLU A 108 -21.99 -4.06 9.47
C GLU A 108 -21.35 -5.28 10.16
N GLU A 109 -20.01 -5.33 10.21
CA GLU A 109 -19.26 -6.38 10.91
C GLU A 109 -19.17 -6.16 12.43
N ASN A 110 -19.79 -5.10 12.97
CA ASN A 110 -19.71 -4.71 14.38
C ASN A 110 -18.26 -4.50 14.88
N ILE A 111 -17.40 -3.97 14.02
CA ILE A 111 -16.00 -3.69 14.31
C ILE A 111 -15.84 -2.24 14.74
N ARG A 112 -15.18 -2.05 15.88
CA ARG A 112 -14.89 -0.72 16.41
C ARG A 112 -13.83 -0.01 15.56
N MET A 113 -14.09 1.25 15.22
CA MET A 113 -13.11 2.15 14.60
C MET A 113 -12.54 3.10 15.66
N ILE A 114 -11.21 3.24 15.71
CA ILE A 114 -10.51 3.95 16.80
C ILE A 114 -10.20 5.41 16.46
N ASN A 115 -9.88 5.71 15.19
CA ASN A 115 -9.48 7.05 14.78
C ASN A 115 -10.24 7.48 13.51
N MET A 116 -10.95 8.61 13.60
CA MET A 116 -11.59 9.26 12.44
C MET A 116 -10.78 10.46 11.92
N SER A 117 -9.74 10.91 12.64
CA SER A 117 -8.95 12.08 12.24
C SER A 117 -8.18 11.85 10.92
N GLY A 118 -7.80 10.59 10.65
CA GLY A 118 -7.14 10.18 9.40
C GLY A 118 -8.06 10.10 8.19
N GLU A 119 -9.38 10.23 8.38
CA GLU A 119 -10.38 10.06 7.32
C GLU A 119 -10.22 11.08 6.19
N LYS A 120 -9.82 12.32 6.53
CA LYS A 120 -9.57 13.37 5.52
C LYS A 120 -8.51 12.97 4.49
N HIS A 121 -7.63 12.04 4.86
CA HIS A 121 -6.59 11.49 3.99
C HIS A 121 -6.89 10.05 3.53
N GLY A 122 -8.07 9.53 3.87
CA GLY A 122 -8.54 8.22 3.43
C GLY A 122 -8.17 7.05 4.35
N THR A 123 -7.70 7.32 5.57
CA THR A 123 -7.29 6.27 6.52
C THR A 123 -8.38 6.01 7.55
N ILE A 124 -8.72 4.74 7.74
CA ILE A 124 -9.61 4.23 8.79
C ILE A 124 -8.84 3.22 9.63
N THR A 125 -9.01 3.29 10.95
CA THR A 125 -8.32 2.39 11.89
C THR A 125 -9.31 1.43 12.56
N PRO A 126 -9.63 0.27 11.96
CA PRO A 126 -10.41 -0.77 12.61
C PRO A 126 -9.62 -1.45 13.74
N ARG A 127 -10.32 -1.83 14.80
CA ARG A 127 -9.80 -2.70 15.87
C ARG A 127 -10.37 -4.10 15.71
N ILE A 128 -9.57 -5.03 15.23
CA ILE A 128 -9.99 -6.41 14.94
C ILE A 128 -9.91 -7.26 16.21
N ASN A 129 -10.96 -8.05 16.45
CA ASN A 129 -11.11 -8.95 17.60
C ASN A 129 -10.88 -8.25 18.96
N ASP A 130 -11.19 -6.95 19.05
CA ASP A 130 -10.90 -6.08 20.21
C ASP A 130 -9.45 -6.14 20.72
N LYS A 131 -8.51 -6.56 19.87
CA LYS A 131 -7.13 -6.84 20.24
C LYS A 131 -6.14 -5.95 19.51
N GLU A 132 -6.21 -5.90 18.19
CA GLU A 132 -5.20 -5.27 17.33
C GLU A 132 -5.80 -4.17 16.47
N ASN A 133 -5.05 -3.08 16.28
CA ASN A 133 -5.45 -1.96 15.44
C ASN A 133 -4.68 -2.03 14.12
N PHE A 134 -5.34 -1.80 13.00
CA PHE A 134 -4.69 -1.72 11.69
C PHE A 134 -4.97 -0.38 11.06
N GLU A 135 -3.97 0.20 10.38
CA GLU A 135 -4.20 1.38 9.55
C GLU A 135 -4.56 0.93 8.13
N VAL A 136 -5.78 1.22 7.69
CA VAL A 136 -6.26 0.87 6.35
C VAL A 136 -6.53 2.15 5.59
N THR A 137 -5.75 2.37 4.52
CA THR A 137 -5.79 3.60 3.73
C THR A 137 -6.32 3.34 2.33
N THR A 138 -7.28 4.16 1.90
CA THR A 138 -7.79 4.13 0.52
C THR A 138 -6.68 4.56 -0.45
N LEU A 139 -6.55 3.85 -1.56
CA LEU A 139 -5.67 4.27 -2.66
C LEU A 139 -6.06 5.67 -3.14
N ARG A 140 -5.07 6.54 -3.35
CA ARG A 140 -5.33 7.94 -3.72
C ARG A 140 -4.27 8.52 -4.64
N VAL A 141 -4.64 9.65 -5.26
CA VAL A 141 -3.76 10.54 -6.02
C VAL A 141 -3.81 11.91 -5.36
N ASP A 142 -2.66 12.58 -5.27
CA ASP A 142 -2.57 13.94 -4.74
C ASP A 142 -2.80 14.93 -5.90
N LEU A 143 -3.86 15.75 -5.82
CA LEU A 143 -4.23 16.73 -6.85
C LEU A 143 -3.42 18.03 -6.70
N VAL A 144 -3.39 18.56 -5.48
CA VAL A 144 -2.65 19.75 -5.10
C VAL A 144 -1.94 19.42 -3.80
N THR A 145 -0.62 19.59 -3.77
CA THR A 145 0.18 19.40 -2.57
C THR A 145 1.13 20.58 -2.39
N ASP A 146 1.16 21.15 -1.18
CA ASP A 146 2.16 22.13 -0.76
C ASP A 146 3.33 21.50 0.02
N GLY A 147 3.32 20.16 0.14
CA GLY A 147 4.27 19.37 0.93
C GLY A 147 3.83 19.09 2.37
N ARG A 148 2.79 19.77 2.88
CA ARG A 148 2.19 19.52 4.22
C ARG A 148 0.72 19.17 4.16
N HIS A 149 -0.02 19.73 3.22
CA HIS A 149 -1.42 19.44 2.95
C HIS A 149 -1.59 19.01 1.50
N ALA A 150 -2.33 17.93 1.30
CA ALA A 150 -2.71 17.45 -0.02
C ALA A 150 -4.24 17.38 -0.13
N GLU A 151 -4.78 17.95 -1.20
CA GLU A 151 -6.10 17.58 -1.68
C GLU A 151 -5.98 16.26 -2.44
N VAL A 152 -6.79 15.28 -2.08
CA VAL A 152 -6.65 13.90 -2.57
C VAL A 152 -7.89 13.45 -3.32
N GLU A 153 -7.69 12.65 -4.35
CA GLU A 153 -8.74 11.93 -5.07
C GLU A 153 -8.54 10.42 -4.88
N PHE A 154 -9.58 9.70 -4.50
CA PHE A 154 -9.51 8.25 -4.32
C PHE A 154 -9.52 7.53 -5.67
N THR A 155 -8.72 6.47 -5.77
CA THR A 155 -8.58 5.65 -6.98
C THR A 155 -8.69 4.17 -6.65
N LYS A 156 -8.82 3.33 -7.67
CA LYS A 156 -8.68 1.87 -7.56
C LYS A 156 -7.42 1.35 -8.26
N ASP A 157 -6.61 2.26 -8.82
CA ASP A 157 -5.37 1.92 -9.52
C ASP A 157 -4.16 1.97 -8.55
N TRP A 158 -3.63 0.79 -8.24
CA TRP A 158 -2.44 0.61 -7.42
C TRP A 158 -1.20 1.34 -7.94
N LYS A 159 -1.06 1.46 -9.27
CA LYS A 159 0.09 2.13 -9.88
C LYS A 159 0.01 3.64 -9.64
N LEU A 160 -1.19 4.21 -9.68
CA LEU A 160 -1.37 5.63 -9.38
C LEU A 160 -1.03 5.92 -7.90
N ASP A 161 -1.44 5.06 -6.96
CA ASP A 161 -1.06 5.22 -5.55
C ASP A 161 0.45 5.04 -5.32
N ALA A 162 1.09 4.08 -6.01
CA ALA A 162 2.54 3.89 -5.94
C ALA A 162 3.31 5.14 -6.39
N ASN A 163 2.84 5.79 -7.46
CA ASN A 163 3.51 6.92 -8.10
C ASN A 163 3.46 8.21 -7.28
N ARG A 164 2.50 8.39 -6.38
CA ARG A 164 2.45 9.58 -5.50
C ARG A 164 3.37 9.47 -4.27
N ARG A 165 3.94 8.29 -4.00
CA ARG A 165 4.80 8.06 -2.84
C ARG A 165 6.21 8.60 -3.10
N ASP A 166 6.89 8.95 -2.02
CA ASP A 166 8.16 9.68 -2.02
C ASP A 166 9.36 8.82 -2.44
N LEU A 167 9.48 7.62 -1.89
CA LEU A 167 10.60 6.71 -2.09
C LEU A 167 10.12 5.41 -2.74
N THR A 168 10.82 4.95 -3.78
CA THR A 168 10.49 3.71 -4.51
C THR A 168 10.40 2.49 -3.60
N ILE A 169 11.27 2.40 -2.59
CA ILE A 169 11.28 1.34 -1.59
C ILE A 169 10.06 1.38 -0.64
N ASN A 170 9.34 2.49 -0.59
CA ASN A 170 8.10 2.66 0.19
C ASN A 170 6.87 2.71 -0.73
N SER A 171 7.04 2.48 -2.05
CA SER A 171 5.98 2.47 -3.07
C SER A 171 5.50 1.07 -3.44
N MET A 172 5.84 0.06 -2.64
CA MET A 172 5.47 -1.34 -2.87
C MET A 172 4.25 -1.74 -2.04
N PHE A 173 3.58 -2.80 -2.52
CA PHE A 173 2.42 -3.43 -1.91
C PHE A 173 2.60 -4.94 -1.86
#